data_AF-A0A1Q7FIV3-F1
#
_entry.id   AF-A0A1Q7FIV3-F1
#
_cell.length_a   1.000
_cell.length_b   1.000
_cell.length_c   1.000
_cell.angle_alpha   90.00
_cell.angle_beta   90.00
_cell.angle_gamma   90.00
#
_symmetry.space_group_name_H-M   'P 1'
#
loop_
_entity.id
_entity.type
_entity.pdbx_description
1 polymer ?
#
loop_
_entity_poly.entity_id
_entity_poly.type
_entity_poly.pdbx_seq_one_letter_code
_entity_poly.pdbx_strand_id
1 'polypeptide(L)'
;MVKAFNYAFAPRMADPAVDGIRLDGFVAGDDQAAKDKVLELVGSIGFRPLDAGALVMARVLESLALLNILLQIRYGWPWQNGWKLVGPPSD
;
A
#
# COMPACT_ATOMS: atom_id res chain seq x y z
N MET A 1 6.40 -16.29 -2.44
CA MET A 1 6.60 -15.15 -1.51
C MET A 1 5.79 -13.97 -2.00
N VAL A 2 5.22 -13.17 -1.10
CA VAL A 2 4.37 -12.01 -1.45
C VAL A 2 4.80 -10.80 -0.62
N LYS A 3 4.82 -9.62 -1.22
CA LYS A 3 5.12 -8.31 -0.59
C LYS A 3 3.85 -7.45 -0.54
N ALA A 4 3.53 -6.91 0.64
CA ALA A 4 2.44 -5.96 0.85
C ALA A 4 2.70 -5.13 2.13
N PHE A 5 1.89 -4.08 2.34
CA PHE A 5 1.76 -3.29 3.58
C PHE A 5 2.97 -2.47 4.08
N ASN A 6 4.19 -2.73 3.60
CA ASN A 6 5.40 -2.08 4.15
C ASN A 6 5.40 -0.54 4.04
N TYR A 7 4.59 0.02 3.14
CA TYR A 7 4.46 1.47 2.88
C TYR A 7 3.25 2.11 3.60
N ALA A 8 2.45 1.33 4.34
CA ALA A 8 1.35 1.81 5.17
C ALA A 8 1.82 1.95 6.62
N PHE A 9 1.53 3.10 7.25
CA PHE A 9 1.80 3.27 8.68
C PHE A 9 0.82 2.48 9.54
N ALA A 10 1.25 2.10 10.75
CA ALA A 10 0.46 1.26 11.64
C ALA A 10 -0.98 1.78 11.90
N PRO A 11 -1.24 3.08 12.12
CA PRO A 11 -2.61 3.59 12.25
C PRO A 11 -3.48 3.29 11.02
N ARG A 12 -2.87 3.29 9.83
CA ARG A 12 -3.56 3.03 8.55
C ARG A 12 -3.89 1.56 8.31
N MET A 13 -3.35 0.65 9.11
CA MET A 13 -3.79 -0.74 9.10
C MET A 13 -5.15 -0.92 9.78
N ALA A 14 -5.49 -0.04 10.73
CA ALA A 14 -6.80 -0.03 11.40
C ALA A 14 -7.81 0.87 10.67
N ASP A 15 -7.34 1.98 10.10
CA ASP A 15 -8.15 2.94 9.34
C ASP A 15 -7.45 3.32 8.02
N PRO A 16 -7.68 2.56 6.93
CA PRO A 16 -6.99 2.70 5.64
C PRO A 16 -7.56 3.86 4.79
N ALA A 17 -7.86 4.99 5.43
CA ALA A 17 -8.33 6.20 4.77
C ALA A 17 -7.62 7.45 5.33
N VAL A 18 -7.50 8.48 4.51
CA VAL A 18 -7.06 9.82 4.92
C VAL A 18 -8.04 10.81 4.33
N ASP A 19 -8.67 11.66 5.15
CA ASP A 19 -9.67 12.64 4.71
C ASP A 19 -10.79 12.04 3.83
N GLY A 20 -11.25 10.83 4.20
CA GLY A 20 -12.26 10.08 3.44
C GLY A 20 -11.75 9.39 2.18
N ILE A 21 -10.47 9.56 1.83
CA ILE A 21 -9.85 8.93 0.66
C ILE A 21 -9.29 7.56 1.06
N ARG A 22 -9.90 6.50 0.53
CA ARG A 22 -9.42 5.12 0.67
C ARG A 22 -8.02 4.98 0.07
N LEU A 23 -7.06 4.55 0.88
CA LEU A 23 -5.66 4.33 0.47
C LEU A 23 -5.50 3.07 -0.38
N ASP A 24 -4.39 3.01 -1.12
CA ASP A 24 -4.06 1.88 -1.98
C ASP A 24 -3.19 0.84 -1.27
N GLY A 25 -3.51 -0.44 -1.49
CA GLY A 25 -2.73 -1.58 -1.02
C GLY A 25 -2.14 -2.34 -2.21
N PHE A 26 -0.91 -2.00 -2.55
CA PHE A 26 -0.07 -2.68 -3.54
C PHE A 26 0.39 -4.06 -3.07
N VAL A 27 0.21 -5.07 -3.92
CA VAL A 27 0.67 -6.45 -3.68
C VAL A 27 1.58 -6.89 -4.82
N ALA A 28 2.75 -7.42 -4.51
CA ALA A 28 3.68 -7.98 -5.49
C ALA A 28 4.06 -9.42 -5.15
N GLY A 29 4.12 -10.30 -6.16
CA GLY A 29 4.47 -11.71 -5.97
C GLY A 29 4.45 -12.49 -7.28
N ASP A 30 5.25 -13.56 -7.35
CA ASP A 30 5.37 -14.40 -8.55
C ASP A 30 4.36 -15.56 -8.59
N ASP A 31 3.84 -15.96 -7.43
CA ASP A 31 2.79 -16.98 -7.33
C ASP A 31 1.41 -16.30 -7.33
N GLN A 32 0.62 -16.54 -8.37
CA GLN A 32 -0.66 -15.86 -8.56
C GLN A 32 -1.66 -16.22 -7.45
N ALA A 33 -1.76 -17.49 -7.06
CA ALA A 33 -2.73 -17.92 -6.05
C ALA A 33 -2.43 -17.33 -4.66
N ALA A 34 -1.15 -17.23 -4.28
CA ALA A 34 -0.72 -16.57 -3.05
C ALA A 34 -0.97 -15.06 -3.12
N LYS A 35 -0.71 -14.43 -4.28
CA LYS A 35 -0.95 -13.01 -4.49
C LYS A 35 -2.44 -12.67 -4.42
N ASP A 36 -3.31 -13.47 -5.02
CA ASP A 36 -4.77 -13.31 -4.99
C ASP A 36 -5.31 -13.35 -3.56
N LYS A 37 -4.84 -14.29 -2.72
CA LYS A 37 -5.20 -14.34 -1.30
C LYS A 37 -4.80 -13.08 -0.53
N VAL A 38 -3.64 -12.50 -0.86
CA VAL A 38 -3.18 -11.26 -0.22
C VAL A 38 -3.95 -10.05 -0.74
N LEU A 39 -4.30 -10.00 -2.03
CA LEU A 39 -5.19 -8.97 -2.59
C LEU A 39 -6.57 -8.99 -1.92
N GLU A 40 -7.13 -10.19 -1.70
CA GLU A 40 -8.37 -10.36 -0.94
C GLU A 40 -8.22 -9.84 0.49
N LEU A 41 -7.15 -10.21 1.19
CA LEU A 41 -6.87 -9.70 2.54
C LEU A 41 -6.77 -8.17 2.57
N VAL A 42 -6.01 -7.57 1.66
CA VAL A 42 -5.85 -6.11 1.51
C VAL A 42 -7.21 -5.44 1.33
N GLY A 43 -8.06 -6.00 0.46
CA GLY A 43 -9.43 -5.50 0.25
C GLY A 43 -10.30 -5.64 1.49
N SER A 44 -10.23 -6.79 2.17
CA SER A 44 -11.05 -7.11 3.35
C SER A 44 -10.78 -6.20 4.55
N ILE A 45 -9.56 -5.70 4.69
CA ILE A 45 -9.19 -4.75 5.75
C ILE A 45 -9.38 -3.28 5.35
N GLY A 46 -9.89 -3.02 4.13
CA GLY A 46 -10.37 -1.70 3.71
C GLY A 46 -9.46 -0.90 2.77
N PHE A 47 -8.26 -1.36 2.40
CA PHE A 47 -7.46 -0.71 1.34
C PHE A 47 -8.03 -1.01 -0.05
N ARG A 48 -7.76 -0.18 -1.06
CA ARG A 48 -8.03 -0.53 -2.47
C ARG A 48 -6.94 -1.50 -2.93
N PRO A 49 -7.24 -2.80 -3.15
CA PRO A 49 -6.22 -3.78 -3.53
C PRO A 49 -5.74 -3.51 -4.97
N LEU A 50 -4.42 -3.46 -5.17
CA LEU A 50 -3.81 -3.27 -6.48
C LEU A 50 -2.68 -4.29 -6.67
N ASP A 51 -2.76 -5.06 -7.75
CA ASP A 51 -1.66 -5.93 -8.18
C ASP A 51 -0.53 -5.07 -8.76
N ALA A 52 0.61 -5.05 -8.09
CA ALA A 52 1.81 -4.35 -8.53
C ALA A 52 2.71 -5.21 -9.42
N GLY A 53 2.34 -6.46 -9.70
CA GLY A 53 3.03 -7.39 -10.57
C GLY A 53 3.94 -8.39 -9.84
N ALA A 54 5.02 -8.77 -10.51
CA ALA A 54 5.98 -9.77 -10.04
C ALA A 54 6.74 -9.30 -8.79
N LEU A 55 7.34 -10.25 -8.06
CA LEU A 55 8.04 -10.01 -6.80
C LEU A 55 9.20 -9.01 -6.91
N VAL A 56 9.79 -8.83 -8.10
CA VAL A 56 10.82 -7.81 -8.37
C VAL A 56 10.36 -6.40 -7.97
N MET A 57 9.06 -6.14 -8.01
CA MET A 57 8.47 -4.86 -7.60
C MET A 57 8.55 -4.61 -6.09
N ALA A 58 8.90 -5.61 -5.27
CA ALA A 58 9.15 -5.43 -3.85
C ALA A 58 10.21 -4.35 -3.57
N ARG A 59 11.24 -4.23 -4.42
CA ARG A 59 12.26 -3.17 -4.31
C ARG A 59 11.67 -1.76 -4.44
N VAL A 60 10.72 -1.60 -5.36
CA VAL A 60 10.02 -0.33 -5.58
C VAL A 60 9.09 -0.03 -4.41
N LEU A 61 8.35 -1.03 -3.93
CA LEU A 61 7.47 -0.88 -2.75
C LEU A 61 8.25 -0.57 -1.46
N GLU A 62 9.45 -1.12 -1.29
CA GLU A 62 10.38 -0.76 -0.21
C GLU A 62 10.84 0.70 -0.31
N SER A 63 11.14 1.16 -1.53
CA SER A 63 11.52 2.55 -1.78
C SER A 63 10.38 3.53 -1.47
N LEU A 64 9.12 3.16 -1.73
CA LEU A 64 7.95 3.96 -1.35
C LEU A 64 7.82 4.12 0.18
N ALA A 65 8.09 3.06 0.94
CA ALA A 65 8.06 3.15 2.40
C ALA A 65 9.16 4.08 2.92
N LEU A 66 10.38 3.92 2.40
CA LEU A 66 11.50 4.78 2.76
C LEU A 66 11.19 6.25 2.45
N LEU A 67 10.66 6.54 1.26
CA LEU A 67 10.25 7.89 0.88
C LEU A 67 9.20 8.44 1.87
N ASN A 68 8.16 7.67 2.19
CA ASN A 68 7.12 8.12 3.11
C ASN A 68 7.71 8.46 4.49
N ILE A 69 8.54 7.57 5.05
CA ILE A 69 9.22 7.77 6.34
C ILE A 69 10.08 9.05 6.32
N LEU A 70 10.88 9.26 5.27
CA LEU A 70 11.76 10.42 5.18
C LEU A 70 10.98 11.74 5.08
N LEU A 71 9.82 11.76 4.40
CA LEU A 71 8.94 12.92 4.37
C LEU A 71 8.36 13.23 5.76
N GLN A 72 7.96 12.21 6.52
CA GLN A 72 7.49 12.38 7.89
C GLN A 72 8.54 13.07 8.77
N ILE A 73 9.78 12.56 8.74
CA ILE A 73 10.90 13.12 9.51
C ILE A 73 11.19 14.55 9.07
N ARG A 74 11.26 14.79 7.76
CA ARG A 74 11.63 16.10 7.20
C ARG A 74 10.66 17.21 7.58
N TYR A 75 9.37 16.91 7.57
CA TYR A 75 8.32 17.91 7.79
C TYR A 75 7.67 17.84 9.18
N GLY A 76 8.06 16.89 10.03
CA GLY A 76 7.45 16.69 11.35
C GLY A 76 5.97 16.31 11.28
N TRP A 77 5.58 15.53 10.27
CA TRP A 77 4.19 15.12 10.07
C TRP A 77 3.75 14.03 11.07
N PRO A 78 2.43 13.85 11.27
CA PRO A 78 1.90 13.03 12.36
C PRO A 78 1.91 11.51 12.09
N TRP A 79 2.58 11.01 11.05
CA TRP A 79 2.61 9.59 10.67
C TRP A 79 1.24 9.01 10.26
N GLN A 80 0.38 9.88 9.76
CA GLN A 80 -1.02 9.60 9.44
C GLN A 80 -1.32 9.72 7.94
N ASN A 81 -0.33 9.91 7.07
CA ASN A 81 -0.56 9.92 5.62
C ASN A 81 -0.51 8.49 5.03
N GLY A 82 -0.72 8.39 3.72
CA GLY A 82 -0.56 7.14 2.98
C GLY A 82 -0.52 7.38 1.48
N TRP A 83 -0.34 6.29 0.72
CA TRP A 83 -0.27 6.35 -0.73
C TRP A 83 -1.64 6.19 -1.39
N LYS A 84 -1.90 7.02 -2.39
CA LYS A 84 -3.06 6.94 -3.27
C LYS A 84 -2.65 7.30 -4.69
N LEU A 85 -2.93 6.42 -5.65
CA LEU A 85 -2.92 6.75 -7.07
C LEU A 85 -4.25 7.41 -7.44
N VAL A 86 -4.17 8.60 -8.03
CA VAL A 86 -5.31 9.41 -8.50
C VAL A 86 -5.42 9.29 -10.02
N GLY A 87 -6.60 8.90 -10.53
CA GLY A 87 -6.71 8.21 -11.84
C GLY A 87 -6.13 6.78 -11.71
N PRO A 88 -6.51 5.76 -12.50
CA PRO A 88 -7.23 5.69 -13.80
C PRO A 88 -8.76 5.80 -13.64
N PRO A 89 -9.57 5.80 -14.72
CA PRO A 89 -11.03 5.72 -14.59
C PRO A 89 -11.43 4.58 -13.65
N SER A 90 -12.42 4.85 -12.80
CA SER A 90 -13.13 3.80 -12.06
C SER A 90 -13.87 2.94 -13.08
N ASP A 91 -13.60 1.64 -13.10
CA ASP A 91 -14.50 0.68 -13.72
C ASP A 91 -15.93 0.83 -13.16
#